data_AF-A0AAU9XHZ8-F1
#
_entry.id   AF-A0AAU9XHZ8-F1
#
_cell.length_a   1.000
_cell.length_b   1.000
_cell.length_c   1.000
_cell.angle_alpha   90.00
_cell.angle_beta   90.00
_cell.angle_gamma   90.00
#
_symmetry.space_group_name_H-M   'P 1'
#
loop_
_entity.id
_entity.type
_entity.pdbx_description
1 polymer ?
#
loop_
_entity_poly.entity_id
_entity_poly.type
_entity_poly.pdbx_seq_one_letter_code
_entity_poly.pdbx_strand_id
1 'polypeptide(L)' 'MSGNKKLPCQKEACAIQKCLQEYNYQEDRCQHVINNMKKCCQKISAINTELCLGFKQNLSSKK' A
#
# COMPACT_ATOMS: atom_id res chain seq x y z
N MET A 1 16.18 17.17 0.68
CA MET A 1 15.54 16.57 1.88
C MET A 1 14.11 16.21 1.51
N SER A 2 13.79 14.93 1.49
CA SER A 2 12.56 14.35 0.93
C SER A 2 11.32 14.79 1.70
N GLY A 3 10.53 15.66 1.09
CA GLY A 3 9.35 16.28 1.69
C GLY A 3 8.33 15.25 2.13
N ASN A 4 7.88 15.39 3.37
CA ASN A 4 6.82 14.64 4.02
C ASN A 4 5.47 14.92 3.30
N LYS A 5 5.31 14.34 2.12
CA LYS A 5 4.06 14.38 1.36
C LYS A 5 3.18 13.32 1.99
N LYS A 6 2.18 13.74 2.78
CA LYS A 6 1.13 12.85 3.29
C LYS A 6 0.48 12.19 2.08
N LEU A 7 0.94 10.98 1.74
CA LEU A 7 0.39 10.25 0.61
C LEU A 7 -1.01 9.82 1.06
N PRO A 8 -2.04 10.02 0.22
CA PRO A 8 -3.42 9.78 0.63
C PRO A 8 -3.73 8.32 0.97
N CYS A 9 -2.84 7.38 0.60
CA CYS A 9 -2.89 5.98 1.05
C CYS A 9 -1.76 5.59 2.03
N GLN A 10 -1.01 6.55 2.57
CA GLN A 10 0.11 6.30 3.50
C GLN A 10 -0.35 5.55 4.75
N LYS A 11 -1.54 5.87 5.25
CA LYS A 11 -2.13 5.19 6.42
C LYS A 11 -2.29 3.69 6.16
N GLU A 12 -2.80 3.33 5.00
CA GLU A 12 -3.00 1.93 4.61
C GLU A 12 -1.64 1.24 4.37
N ALA A 13 -0.68 1.91 3.71
CA ALA A 13 0.65 1.37 3.52
C ALA A 13 1.39 1.10 4.84
N CYS A 14 1.34 2.04 5.80
CA CYS A 14 1.88 1.83 7.13
C CYS A 14 1.16 0.70 7.87
N ALA A 15 -0.16 0.56 7.69
CA ALA A 15 -0.92 -0.54 8.28
C ALA A 15 -0.50 -1.90 7.71
N ILE A 16 -0.20 -1.99 6.41
CA ILE A 16 0.35 -3.21 5.79
C ILE A 16 1.69 -3.55 6.44
N GLN A 17 2.60 -2.58 6.53
CA GLN A 17 3.92 -2.81 7.14
C GLN A 17 3.78 -3.30 8.59
N LYS A 18 2.91 -2.68 9.39
CA LYS A 18 2.66 -3.09 10.76
C LYS A 18 2.06 -4.50 10.85
N CYS A 19 1.08 -4.80 10.00
CA CYS A 19 0.47 -6.12 9.92
C CYS A 19 1.50 -7.18 9.56
N LEU A 20 2.34 -6.92 8.54
CA LEU A 20 3.40 -7.85 8.17
C LEU A 20 4.38 -8.06 9.34
N GLN A 21 4.82 -7.01 10.02
CA GLN A 21 5.70 -7.19 11.18
C GLN A 21 5.05 -8.02 12.30
N GLU A 22 3.76 -7.81 12.56
CA GLU A 22 3.02 -8.55 13.59
C GLU A 22 2.80 -10.03 13.23
N TYR A 23 2.57 -10.31 11.94
CA TYR A 23 2.30 -11.65 11.42
C TYR A 23 3.50 -12.32 10.76
N ASN A 24 4.74 -11.91 11.07
CA ASN A 24 5.97 -12.49 10.49
C ASN A 24 5.96 -12.50 8.94
N TYR A 25 5.56 -11.38 8.36
CA TYR A 25 5.42 -11.13 6.93
C TYR A 25 4.43 -12.06 6.22
N GLN A 26 3.48 -12.66 6.94
CA GLN A 26 2.40 -13.44 6.35
C GLN A 26 1.36 -12.53 5.69
N GLU A 27 1.58 -12.22 4.40
CA GLU A 27 0.66 -11.42 3.58
C GLU A 27 -0.78 -11.96 3.54
N ASP A 28 -0.95 -13.27 3.73
CA ASP A 28 -2.25 -13.95 3.73
C ASP A 28 -3.16 -13.44 4.86
N ARG A 29 -2.58 -13.20 6.04
CA ARG A 29 -3.29 -12.60 7.19
C ARG A 29 -3.57 -11.11 6.99
N CYS A 30 -2.74 -10.46 6.19
CA CYS A 30 -2.82 -9.02 5.90
C CYS A 30 -3.65 -8.68 4.66
N GLN A 31 -4.29 -9.67 4.01
CA GLN A 31 -5.11 -9.45 2.80
C GLN A 31 -6.18 -8.37 2.99
N HIS A 32 -6.77 -8.26 4.18
CA HIS A 32 -7.75 -7.22 4.48
C HIS A 32 -7.15 -5.80 4.31
N VAL A 33 -5.95 -5.57 4.86
CA VAL A 33 -5.27 -4.27 4.81
C VAL A 33 -4.74 -3.99 3.40
N ILE A 34 -4.21 -5.00 2.72
CA ILE A 34 -3.79 -4.94 1.32
C ILE A 34 -4.96 -4.55 0.41
N ASN A 35 -6.14 -5.13 0.63
CA ASN A 35 -7.34 -4.78 -0.14
C ASN A 35 -7.82 -3.36 0.13
N ASN A 36 -7.70 -2.86 1.36
CA ASN A 36 -8.03 -1.47 1.66
C ASN A 36 -7.05 -0.50 0.99
N MET A 37 -5.75 -0.83 0.94
CA MET A 37 -4.76 -0.09 0.16
C MET A 37 -5.09 -0.09 -1.34
N LYS A 38 -5.50 -1.23 -1.91
CA LYS A 38 -5.97 -1.31 -3.31
C LYS A 38 -7.18 -0.41 -3.55
N LYS A 39 -8.19 -0.45 -2.68
CA LYS A 39 -9.38 0.40 -2.75
C LYS A 39 -9.02 1.88 -2.63
N CYS A 40 -8.07 2.21 -1.77
CA CYS A 40 -7.56 3.57 -1.62
C CYS A 40 -6.94 4.05 -2.95
N CYS A 41 -6.05 3.27 -3.53
CA CYS A 41 -5.44 3.60 -4.82
C CYS A 41 -6.44 3.64 -5.98
N GLN A 42 -7.46 2.78 -5.99
CA GLN A 42 -8.56 2.82 -6.97
C GLN A 42 -9.41 4.09 -6.84
N LYS A 43 -9.70 4.54 -5.62
CA LYS A 43 -10.44 5.79 -5.38
C LYS A 43 -9.62 7.03 -5.77
N ILE A 44 -8.31 6.98 -5.62
CA ILE A 44 -7.38 8.10 -5.85
C ILE A 44 -6.78 8.05 -7.27
N SER A 45 -7.49 7.44 -8.23
CA SER A 45 -7.03 7.22 -9.61
C SER A 45 -6.58 8.49 -10.37
N ALA A 46 -6.83 9.69 -9.82
CA ALA A 46 -6.46 10.99 -10.39
C ALA A 46 -5.17 11.63 -9.81
N ILE A 47 -4.62 11.12 -8.70
CA ILE A 47 -3.41 11.70 -8.09
C ILE A 47 -2.27 10.70 -8.24
N ASN A 48 -1.28 11.05 -9.08
CA ASN A 48 -0.01 10.35 -9.26
C ASN A 48 0.76 10.27 -7.94
N THR A 49 0.31 9.40 -7.05
CA THR A 49 0.91 9.17 -5.76
C THR A 49 1.89 8.01 -5.95
N GLU A 50 3.18 8.31 -5.77
CA GLU A 50 4.27 7.35 -5.92
C GLU A 50 4.02 6.07 -5.10
N LEU A 51 3.31 6.20 -3.97
CA LEU A 51 2.87 5.08 -3.13
C LEU A 51 1.98 4.07 -3.87
N CYS A 52 0.98 4.55 -4.62
CA CYS A 52 0.07 3.68 -5.36
C CYS A 52 0.72 3.12 -6.61
N LEU A 53 1.65 3.85 -7.24
CA LEU A 53 2.43 3.36 -8.37
C LEU A 53 3.37 2.23 -7.96
N GLY A 54 4.13 2.39 -6.87
CA GLY A 54 5.00 1.35 -6.32
C GLY A 54 4.21 0.12 -5.87
N PHE A 55 3.05 0.31 -5.24
CA PHE A 55 2.17 -0.78 -4.83
C PHE A 55 1.57 -1.54 -6.03
N LYS A 56 1.17 -0.83 -7.09
CA LYS A 56 0.67 -1.43 -8.34
C LYS A 56 1.75 -2.24 -9.06
N GLN A 57 3.00 -1.78 -9.01
CA GLN A 57 4.14 -2.47 -9.62
C GLN A 57 4.48 -3.77 -8.87
N ASN A 58 4.38 -3.78 -7.54
CA ASN A 58 4.60 -4.99 -6.73
C ASN A 58 3.53 -6.08 -6.99
N LEU A 59 2.28 -5.68 -7.25
CA LEU A 59 1.20 -6.60 -7.65
C LEU A 59 1.37 -7.17 -9.08
N SER A 60 2.14 -6.51 -9.95
CA SER A 60 2.32 -6.90 -11.36
C SER A 60 3.55 -7.78 -11.62
N SER A 61 4.41 -8.01 -10.61
CA SER A 61 5.67 -8.77 -10.77
C SER A 61 5.61 -10.23 -10.33
N LYS A 62 4.42 -10.82 -10.10
CA LYS A 62 4.27 -12.28 -10.20
C LYS A 62 3.99 -12.64 -11.67
N LYS A 63 5.04 -12.69 -12.49
CA LYS A 63 5.05 -13.42 -13.76
C LYS A 63 6.08 -14.54 -13.67
#